data_AF-A0A1X7R4T1-F1
#
_entry.id   AF-A0A1X7R4T1-F1
#
_cell.length_a   1.000
_cell.length_b   1.000
_cell.length_c   1.000
_cell.angle_alpha   90.00
_cell.angle_beta   90.00
_cell.angle_gamma   90.00
#
_symmetry.space_group_name_H-M   'P 1'
#
loop_
_entity.id
_entity.type
_entity.pdbx_description
1 polymer ?
#
loop_
_entity_poly.entity_id
_entity_poly.type
_entity_poly.pdbx_seq_one_letter_code
_entity_poly.pdbx_strand_id
1 'polypeptide(L)'
;MDHLDSNDDKPGFKYFDSFMALNESSFTIPFSLLNANLRQHEIYVEQETNKLKQTLKDINDMITTGTIDGEEQALVELNTLIKNVTTFEKQLHLKVEKEGALLKRIKRRAAFYNEMNDNYSKGDNISIIDWYQKYTNLLIADYLIRNCTLEQQQHIIGETGDKDICNPGVLFLKQQHMEDLLDTDILIGANTISTALTSKHDLKALMEWIRVNRQRLLKRKSPLEFKANFQHYIELLLRFDLGGAIHCLQTCLFAYVGDHFDEVTGACGLLVYMERCVEQVAYNEKIVQNEREDRNISYNEHKSGTVFTDQNEAYRYFFNRAPPMDYSQSTNSKNNINATNIQHLFNAKNLEKYTTLLDQNSWLKLNELFLEEYYSMYKIPRNDPLLIYISMGISAMKTKECLHNHPSIDPRYDVLEHYSTVDKLENPCPVCSKHFAPLSEKLPYAHHTESKLFENPVMLPSGNVFDSSRLKLLAKTLRKKGIVKLNRNEVIDPIKKTVFNESDFITMYPT
;
A
#
# COMPACT_ATOMS: atom_id res chain seq x y z
N MET A 1 0.10 -37.02 -37.66
CA MET A 1 0.88 -38.16 -38.14
C MET A 1 2.30 -37.67 -38.35
N ASP A 2 3.27 -37.87 -37.48
CA ASP A 2 3.38 -38.53 -36.18
C ASP A 2 4.64 -37.92 -35.52
N HIS A 3 4.81 -38.18 -34.22
CA HIS A 3 5.92 -37.74 -33.34
C HIS A 3 5.63 -36.52 -32.46
N LEU A 4 4.54 -36.62 -31.70
CA LEU A 4 4.48 -36.14 -30.32
C LEU A 4 4.27 -37.36 -29.43
N ASP A 5 5.36 -38.03 -29.03
CA ASP A 5 5.35 -38.93 -27.87
C ASP A 5 6.80 -39.28 -27.49
N SER A 6 7.43 -38.35 -26.80
CA SER A 6 8.53 -38.63 -25.88
C SER A 6 8.78 -37.39 -25.04
N ASN A 7 8.15 -37.32 -23.86
CA ASN A 7 8.80 -36.86 -22.63
C ASN A 7 7.84 -37.02 -21.46
N ASP A 8 8.37 -37.63 -20.40
CA ASP A 8 7.83 -37.70 -19.03
C ASP A 8 7.53 -36.29 -18.47
N ASP A 9 6.47 -35.63 -18.93
CA ASP A 9 6.01 -34.36 -18.37
C ASP A 9 5.29 -34.63 -17.03
N LYS A 10 6.07 -34.75 -15.94
CA LYS A 10 5.51 -34.73 -14.58
C LYS A 10 4.73 -33.41 -14.40
N PRO A 11 3.42 -33.44 -14.11
CA PRO A 11 2.58 -32.25 -14.01
C PRO A 11 3.06 -31.22 -12.97
N GLY A 12 3.88 -31.66 -11.98
CA GLY A 12 4.50 -30.77 -10.99
C GLY A 12 5.57 -29.81 -11.54
N PHE A 13 6.26 -30.17 -12.63
CA PHE A 13 7.37 -29.35 -13.14
C PHE A 13 6.88 -28.05 -13.79
N LYS A 14 5.82 -28.11 -14.62
CA LYS A 14 5.19 -26.91 -15.22
C LYS A 14 4.57 -25.98 -14.18
N TYR A 15 4.04 -26.53 -13.09
CA TYR A 15 3.46 -25.75 -12.00
C TYR A 15 4.55 -25.00 -11.22
N PHE A 16 5.67 -25.65 -10.92
CA PHE A 16 6.81 -25.03 -10.25
C PHE A 16 7.41 -23.88 -11.06
N ASP A 17 7.64 -24.05 -12.35
CA ASP A 17 8.22 -23.01 -13.21
C ASP A 17 7.32 -21.77 -13.29
N SER A 18 6.01 -21.98 -13.42
CA SER A 18 5.02 -20.89 -13.44
C SER A 18 4.98 -20.13 -12.11
N PHE A 19 5.05 -20.87 -11.00
CA PHE A 19 5.08 -20.30 -9.66
C PHE A 19 6.39 -19.55 -9.37
N MET A 20 7.53 -20.05 -9.86
CA MET A 20 8.81 -19.37 -9.75
C MET A 20 8.85 -18.08 -10.57
N ALA A 21 8.28 -18.08 -11.78
CA ALA A 21 8.16 -16.88 -12.60
C ALA A 21 7.37 -15.77 -11.87
N LEU A 22 6.30 -16.12 -11.15
CA LEU A 22 5.54 -15.17 -10.33
C LEU A 22 6.34 -14.59 -9.15
N ASN A 23 7.34 -15.33 -8.67
CA ASN A 23 8.13 -14.97 -7.49
C ASN A 23 9.55 -14.49 -7.81
N GLU A 24 9.90 -14.29 -9.09
CA GLU A 24 11.23 -13.88 -9.52
C GLU A 24 11.66 -12.53 -8.90
N SER A 25 10.71 -11.61 -8.70
CA SER A 25 10.97 -10.32 -8.06
C SER A 25 11.56 -10.47 -6.66
N SER A 26 11.25 -11.57 -5.96
CA SER A 26 11.80 -11.86 -4.63
C SER A 26 13.32 -12.05 -4.65
N PHE A 27 13.95 -12.40 -5.77
CA PHE A 27 15.42 -12.52 -5.86
C PHE A 27 16.08 -11.27 -6.44
N THR A 28 15.31 -10.40 -7.07
CA THR A 28 15.85 -9.29 -7.85
C THR A 28 16.51 -8.23 -6.97
N ILE A 29 15.90 -7.90 -5.82
CA ILE A 29 16.42 -6.89 -4.90
C ILE A 29 17.83 -7.26 -4.41
N PRO A 30 18.05 -8.40 -3.71
CA PRO A 30 19.35 -8.70 -3.15
C PRO A 30 20.41 -8.92 -4.24
N PHE A 31 20.02 -9.50 -5.38
CA PHE A 31 20.93 -9.68 -6.52
C PHE A 31 21.38 -8.35 -7.13
N SER A 32 20.44 -7.42 -7.33
CA SER A 32 20.75 -6.10 -7.89
C SER A 32 21.62 -5.27 -6.94
N LEU A 33 21.35 -5.33 -5.64
CA LEU A 33 22.15 -4.67 -4.60
C LEU A 33 23.55 -5.26 -4.53
N LEU A 34 23.67 -6.59 -4.54
CA LEU A 34 24.97 -7.27 -4.52
C LEU A 34 25.82 -6.85 -5.72
N ASN A 35 25.27 -6.87 -6.94
CA ASN A 35 26.00 -6.46 -8.14
C ASN A 35 26.37 -4.97 -8.12
N ALA A 36 25.50 -4.10 -7.62
CA ALA A 36 25.79 -2.68 -7.51
C ALA A 36 26.90 -2.41 -6.49
N ASN A 37 26.84 -3.09 -5.34
CA ASN A 37 27.84 -2.98 -4.28
C ASN A 37 29.21 -3.47 -4.74
N LEU A 38 29.27 -4.64 -5.37
CA LEU A 38 30.52 -5.21 -5.89
C LEU A 38 31.23 -4.24 -6.86
N ARG A 39 30.50 -3.67 -7.82
CA ARG A 39 31.07 -2.66 -8.74
C ARG A 39 31.58 -1.42 -8.00
N GLN A 40 30.84 -0.94 -7.01
CA GLN A 40 31.28 0.20 -6.20
C GLN A 40 32.51 -0.15 -5.34
N HIS A 41 32.61 -1.39 -4.87
CA HIS A 41 33.71 -1.87 -4.05
C HIS A 41 34.97 -2.08 -4.90
N GLU A 42 34.85 -2.60 -6.12
CA GLU A 42 35.94 -2.67 -7.10
C GLU A 42 36.54 -1.28 -7.35
N ILE A 43 35.69 -0.29 -7.65
CA ILE A 43 36.14 1.10 -7.85
C ILE A 43 36.80 1.67 -6.59
N TYR A 44 36.22 1.42 -5.42
CA TYR A 44 36.76 1.91 -4.15
C TYR A 44 38.13 1.29 -3.84
N VAL A 45 38.29 -0.02 -4.03
CA VAL A 45 39.56 -0.73 -3.84
C VAL A 45 40.60 -0.21 -4.81
N GLU A 46 40.25 0.01 -6.08
CA GLU A 46 41.16 0.56 -7.08
C GLU A 46 41.63 1.98 -6.69
N GLN A 47 40.70 2.85 -6.29
CA GLN A 47 41.01 4.21 -5.84
C GLN A 47 41.94 4.23 -4.63
N GLU A 48 41.65 3.45 -3.59
CA GLU A 48 42.51 3.38 -2.40
C GLU A 48 43.86 2.74 -2.72
N THR A 49 43.91 1.71 -3.56
CA THR A 49 45.17 1.10 -4.01
C THR A 49 46.05 2.11 -4.76
N ASN A 50 45.45 2.94 -5.62
CA ASN A 50 46.19 3.98 -6.36
C ASN A 50 46.70 5.09 -5.43
N LYS A 51 45.90 5.50 -4.43
CA LYS A 51 46.36 6.44 -3.39
C LYS A 51 47.55 5.89 -2.61
N LEU A 52 47.47 4.63 -2.15
CA LEU A 52 48.55 3.97 -1.41
C LEU A 52 49.84 3.89 -2.23
N LYS A 53 49.74 3.55 -3.54
CA LYS A 53 50.89 3.55 -4.45
C LYS A 53 51.52 4.94 -4.60
N GLN A 54 50.71 5.99 -4.68
CA GLN A 54 51.20 7.36 -4.77
C GLN A 54 51.92 7.78 -3.48
N THR A 55 51.30 7.57 -2.31
CA THR A 55 51.92 7.90 -1.02
C THR A 55 53.22 7.13 -0.79
N LEU A 56 53.30 5.85 -1.18
CA LEU A 56 54.53 5.07 -1.10
C LEU A 56 55.63 5.64 -2.01
N LYS A 57 55.25 6.13 -3.20
CA LYS A 57 56.20 6.80 -4.11
C LYS A 57 56.70 8.11 -3.51
N ASP A 58 55.80 8.93 -2.95
CA ASP A 58 56.17 10.20 -2.32
C ASP A 58 57.11 9.99 -1.12
N ILE A 59 56.85 8.96 -0.29
CA ILE A 59 57.74 8.56 0.81
C ILE A 59 59.12 8.14 0.29
N ASN A 60 59.15 7.34 -0.78
CA ASN A 60 60.41 6.90 -1.37
C ASN A 60 61.19 8.08 -1.95
N ASP A 61 60.52 9.01 -2.63
CA ASP A 61 61.12 10.23 -3.16
C ASP A 61 61.69 11.08 -2.02
N MET A 62 60.96 11.26 -0.90
CA MET A 62 61.44 11.98 0.30
C MET A 62 62.70 11.34 0.91
N ILE A 63 62.72 10.01 1.05
CA ILE A 63 63.88 9.27 1.58
C ILE A 63 65.09 9.38 0.65
N THR A 64 64.89 9.35 -0.68
CA THR A 64 66.00 9.45 -1.64
C THR A 64 66.70 10.81 -1.66
N THR A 65 66.09 11.86 -1.12
CA THR A 65 66.74 13.19 -1.01
C THR A 65 67.81 13.27 0.08
N GLY A 66 67.82 12.33 1.04
CA GLY A 66 68.86 12.19 2.06
C GLY A 66 68.97 13.35 3.05
N THR A 67 67.93 14.16 3.23
CA THR A 67 67.88 15.25 4.21
C THR A 67 67.20 14.79 5.51
N ILE A 68 67.66 15.29 6.66
CA ILE A 68 67.09 14.97 7.98
C ILE A 68 65.61 15.38 8.07
N ASP A 69 65.24 16.53 7.49
CA ASP A 69 63.85 17.01 7.42
C ASP A 69 62.97 16.13 6.52
N GLY A 70 63.53 15.60 5.42
CA GLY A 70 62.84 14.64 4.54
C GLY A 70 62.60 13.28 5.20
N GLU A 71 63.54 12.82 6.04
CA GLU A 71 63.38 11.58 6.83
C GLU A 71 62.31 11.74 7.93
N GLU A 72 62.26 12.89 8.61
CA GLU A 72 61.23 13.19 9.62
C GLU A 72 59.83 13.28 8.98
N GLN A 73 59.72 13.95 7.82
CA GLN A 73 58.46 14.01 7.06
C GLN A 73 58.04 12.65 6.51
N ALA A 74 58.98 11.82 6.03
CA ALA A 74 58.70 10.46 5.59
C ALA A 74 58.15 9.57 6.73
N LEU A 75 58.65 9.72 7.96
CA LEU A 75 58.13 9.02 9.14
C LEU A 75 56.71 9.47 9.51
N VAL A 76 56.41 10.76 9.39
CA VAL A 76 55.04 11.27 9.60
C VAL A 76 54.10 10.66 8.58
N GLU A 77 54.47 10.65 7.30
CA GLU A 77 53.60 10.08 6.27
C GLU A 77 53.50 8.56 6.28
N LEU A 78 54.52 7.86 6.77
CA LEU A 78 54.40 6.43 7.04
C LEU A 78 53.37 6.15 8.15
N ASN A 79 53.33 6.98 9.20
CA ASN A 79 52.31 6.85 10.25
C ASN A 79 50.91 7.19 9.73
N THR A 80 50.78 8.19 8.87
CA THR A 80 49.51 8.50 8.17
C THR A 80 49.09 7.33 7.29
N LEU A 81 50.02 6.72 6.54
CA LEU A 81 49.76 5.57 5.69
C LEU A 81 49.23 4.38 6.51
N ILE A 82 49.85 4.07 7.65
CA ILE A 82 49.37 3.01 8.56
C ILE A 82 47.93 3.29 9.04
N LYS A 83 47.60 4.54 9.40
CA LYS A 83 46.23 4.93 9.78
C LYS A 83 45.24 4.79 8.62
N ASN A 84 45.66 5.12 7.41
CA ASN A 84 44.82 5.00 6.22
C ASN A 84 44.55 3.52 5.88
N VAL A 85 45.58 2.66 5.92
CA VAL A 85 45.45 1.22 5.67
C VAL A 85 44.54 0.56 6.72
N THR A 86 44.71 0.88 8.00
CA THR A 86 43.83 0.34 9.07
C THR A 86 42.39 0.83 8.93
N THR A 87 42.16 2.07 8.50
CA THR A 87 40.82 2.56 8.18
C THR A 87 40.23 1.84 6.98
N PHE A 88 41.02 1.65 5.93
CA PHE A 88 40.62 0.94 4.72
C PHE A 88 40.23 -0.51 5.03
N GLU A 89 41.04 -1.22 5.82
CA GLU A 89 40.74 -2.58 6.29
C GLU A 89 39.41 -2.65 7.03
N LYS A 90 39.16 -1.73 7.98
CA LYS A 90 37.87 -1.65 8.69
C LYS A 90 36.69 -1.42 7.74
N GLN A 91 36.85 -0.53 6.76
CA GLN A 91 35.81 -0.25 5.77
C GLN A 91 35.54 -1.44 4.85
N LEU A 92 36.58 -2.19 4.47
CA LEU A 92 36.43 -3.43 3.70
C LEU A 92 35.69 -4.50 4.50
N HIS A 93 36.01 -4.69 5.77
CA HIS A 93 35.28 -5.65 6.62
C HIS A 93 33.78 -5.32 6.71
N LEU A 94 33.43 -4.04 6.92
CA LEU A 94 32.03 -3.60 6.96
C LEU A 94 31.31 -3.83 5.62
N LYS A 95 32.01 -3.66 4.49
CA LYS A 95 31.47 -3.93 3.15
C LYS A 95 31.22 -5.43 2.95
N VAL A 96 32.19 -6.27 3.30
CA VAL A 96 32.09 -7.74 3.21
C VAL A 96 30.96 -8.28 4.07
N GLU A 97 30.78 -7.75 5.28
CA GLU A 97 29.66 -8.16 6.17
C GLU A 97 28.30 -7.86 5.53
N LYS A 98 28.13 -6.67 4.95
CA LYS A 98 26.89 -6.27 4.24
C LYS A 98 26.61 -7.16 3.03
N GLU A 99 27.62 -7.48 2.24
CA GLU A 99 27.49 -8.39 1.10
C GLU A 99 27.19 -9.83 1.53
N GLY A 100 27.83 -10.28 2.61
CA GLY A 100 27.57 -11.58 3.23
C GLY A 100 26.12 -11.74 3.65
N ALA A 101 25.50 -10.67 4.20
CA ALA A 101 24.09 -10.66 4.54
C ALA A 101 23.18 -10.81 3.30
N LEU A 102 23.47 -10.09 2.20
CA LEU A 102 22.72 -10.22 0.94
C LEU A 102 22.86 -11.64 0.34
N LEU A 103 24.07 -12.19 0.35
CA LEU A 103 24.31 -13.55 -0.14
C LEU A 103 23.59 -14.60 0.71
N LYS A 104 23.54 -14.41 2.04
CA LYS A 104 22.78 -15.25 2.96
C LYS A 104 21.29 -15.26 2.61
N ARG A 105 20.69 -14.09 2.33
CA ARG A 105 19.28 -13.99 1.88
C ARG A 105 19.04 -14.76 0.58
N ILE A 106 19.89 -14.57 -0.43
CA ILE A 106 19.78 -15.27 -1.72
C ILE A 106 19.83 -16.78 -1.51
N LYS A 107 20.82 -17.27 -0.74
CA LYS A 107 20.97 -18.70 -0.44
C LYS A 107 19.76 -19.26 0.31
N ARG A 108 19.23 -18.52 1.29
CA ARG A 108 18.05 -18.93 2.06
C ARG A 108 16.79 -18.98 1.21
N ARG A 109 16.56 -17.98 0.35
CA ARG A 109 15.44 -18.00 -0.60
C ARG A 109 15.54 -19.15 -1.59
N ALA A 110 16.73 -19.41 -2.15
CA ALA A 110 16.94 -20.54 -3.06
C ALA A 110 16.63 -21.88 -2.37
N ALA A 111 17.12 -22.07 -1.13
CA ALA A 111 16.80 -23.26 -0.34
C ALA A 111 15.28 -23.40 -0.07
N PHE A 112 14.61 -22.28 0.24
CA PHE A 112 13.17 -22.27 0.51
C PHE A 112 12.32 -22.71 -0.70
N TYR A 113 12.63 -22.26 -1.92
CA TYR A 113 11.90 -22.72 -3.11
C TYR A 113 12.33 -24.11 -3.58
N ASN A 114 13.59 -24.50 -3.35
CA ASN A 114 14.02 -25.88 -3.61
C ASN A 114 13.30 -26.90 -2.71
N GLU A 115 13.04 -26.55 -1.43
CA GLU A 115 12.21 -27.36 -0.52
C GLU A 115 10.84 -27.66 -1.13
N MET A 116 10.19 -26.66 -1.73
CA MET A 116 8.92 -26.85 -2.45
C MET A 116 9.07 -27.87 -3.58
N ASN A 117 10.05 -27.68 -4.48
CA ASN A 117 10.26 -28.55 -5.63
C ASN A 117 10.53 -30.01 -5.21
N ASP A 118 11.33 -30.19 -4.16
CA ASP A 118 11.64 -31.51 -3.60
C ASP A 118 10.38 -32.18 -3.02
N ASN A 119 9.52 -31.42 -2.32
CA ASN A 119 8.28 -31.94 -1.74
C ASN A 119 7.28 -32.36 -2.83
N TYR A 120 7.15 -31.58 -3.91
CA TYR A 120 6.36 -31.97 -5.09
C TYR A 120 6.91 -33.22 -5.78
N SER A 121 8.24 -33.31 -5.90
CA SER A 121 8.89 -34.48 -6.51
C SER A 121 8.66 -35.77 -5.71
N LYS A 122 8.52 -35.65 -4.38
CA LYS A 122 8.23 -36.76 -3.46
C LYS A 122 6.74 -37.07 -3.32
N GLY A 123 5.86 -36.17 -3.73
CA GLY A 123 4.40 -36.31 -3.56
C GLY A 123 3.93 -36.18 -2.10
N ASP A 124 4.68 -35.47 -1.25
CA ASP A 124 4.34 -35.29 0.17
C ASP A 124 3.38 -34.10 0.35
N ASN A 125 2.07 -34.39 0.34
CA ASN A 125 1.04 -33.37 0.50
C ASN A 125 1.12 -32.62 1.83
N ILE A 126 1.60 -33.26 2.91
CA ILE A 126 1.66 -32.62 4.24
C ILE A 126 2.74 -31.54 4.24
N SER A 127 3.93 -31.88 3.74
CA SER A 127 5.03 -30.93 3.62
C SER A 127 4.74 -29.82 2.61
N ILE A 128 3.98 -30.10 1.55
CA ILE A 128 3.52 -29.05 0.61
C ILE A 128 2.59 -28.05 1.32
N ILE A 129 1.66 -28.53 2.15
CA ILE A 129 0.75 -27.66 2.92
C ILE A 129 1.54 -26.81 3.91
N ASP A 130 2.48 -27.40 4.64
CA ASP A 130 3.35 -26.66 5.57
C ASP A 130 4.15 -25.57 4.85
N TRP A 131 4.69 -25.88 3.67
CA TRP A 131 5.38 -24.90 2.83
C TRP A 131 4.47 -23.73 2.42
N TYR A 132 3.23 -24.00 1.99
CA TYR A 132 2.28 -22.93 1.67
C TYR A 132 1.88 -22.08 2.88
N GLN A 133 1.84 -22.66 4.08
CA GLN A 133 1.63 -21.89 5.30
C GLN A 133 2.79 -20.93 5.55
N LYS A 134 4.05 -21.40 5.42
CA LYS A 134 5.24 -20.54 5.50
C LYS A 134 5.22 -19.43 4.45
N TYR A 135 4.89 -19.77 3.19
CA TYR A 135 4.78 -18.78 2.13
C TYR A 135 3.66 -17.76 2.40
N THR A 136 2.51 -18.21 2.93
CA THR A 136 1.41 -17.31 3.33
C THR A 136 1.87 -16.35 4.44
N ASN A 137 2.62 -16.85 5.44
CA ASN A 137 3.20 -16.01 6.48
C ASN A 137 4.17 -14.97 5.90
N LEU A 138 4.95 -15.34 4.88
CA LEU A 138 5.82 -14.39 4.17
C LEU A 138 5.02 -13.28 3.47
N LEU A 139 3.90 -13.61 2.84
CA LEU A 139 3.01 -12.63 2.20
C LEU A 139 2.32 -11.71 3.21
N ILE A 140 1.92 -12.25 4.36
CA ILE A 140 1.37 -11.47 5.48
C ILE A 140 2.43 -10.49 5.98
N ALA A 141 3.66 -10.95 6.18
CA ALA A 141 4.75 -10.10 6.61
C ALA A 141 5.03 -8.96 5.62
N ASP A 142 5.10 -9.25 4.32
CA ASP A 142 5.28 -8.24 3.27
C ASP A 142 4.18 -7.17 3.33
N TYR A 143 2.92 -7.59 3.40
CA TYR A 143 1.78 -6.67 3.52
C TYR A 143 1.86 -5.80 4.78
N LEU A 144 2.15 -6.41 5.94
CA LEU A 144 2.26 -5.71 7.21
C LEU A 144 3.41 -4.70 7.21
N ILE A 145 4.54 -5.01 6.58
CA ILE A 145 5.67 -4.08 6.53
C ILE A 145 5.34 -2.86 5.68
N ARG A 146 4.74 -3.07 4.51
CA ARG A 146 4.40 -2.02 3.54
C ARG A 146 3.31 -1.07 4.02
N ASN A 147 2.35 -1.58 4.79
CA ASN A 147 1.14 -0.85 5.18
C ASN A 147 1.10 -0.45 6.67
N CYS A 148 2.22 -0.57 7.39
CA CYS A 148 2.28 -0.24 8.81
C CYS A 148 2.20 1.27 9.07
N THR A 149 1.26 1.68 9.93
CA THR A 149 1.08 3.09 10.33
C THR A 149 2.05 3.52 11.44
N LEU A 150 2.28 4.82 11.58
CA LEU A 150 3.16 5.36 12.63
C LEU A 150 2.71 4.98 14.05
N GLU A 151 1.40 4.95 14.30
CA GLU A 151 0.84 4.55 15.59
C GLU A 151 1.22 3.11 15.95
N GLN A 152 1.11 2.20 14.97
CA GLN A 152 1.53 0.81 15.13
C GLN A 152 3.04 0.71 15.38
N GLN A 153 3.86 1.49 14.67
CA GLN A 153 5.31 1.51 14.90
C GLN A 153 5.65 1.93 16.32
N GLN A 154 5.03 3.01 16.82
CA GLN A 154 5.24 3.51 18.17
C GLN A 154 4.79 2.51 19.24
N HIS A 155 3.66 1.84 19.03
CA HIS A 155 3.16 0.79 19.92
C HIS A 155 4.16 -0.36 20.06
N ILE A 156 4.65 -0.91 18.93
CA ILE A 156 5.60 -2.02 18.94
C ILE A 156 6.92 -1.62 19.61
N ILE A 157 7.41 -0.39 19.36
CA ILE A 157 8.61 0.13 20.05
C ILE A 157 8.38 0.20 21.57
N GLY A 158 7.19 0.64 22.00
CA GLY A 158 6.82 0.71 23.40
C GLY A 158 6.74 -0.67 24.08
N GLU A 159 6.24 -1.69 23.38
CA GLU A 159 6.13 -3.06 23.90
C GLU A 159 7.46 -3.80 23.93
N THR A 160 8.25 -3.69 22.85
CA THR A 160 9.51 -4.44 22.71
C THR A 160 10.68 -3.77 23.40
N GLY A 161 10.65 -2.45 23.56
CA GLY A 161 11.79 -1.65 24.01
C GLY A 161 12.95 -1.60 23.00
N ASP A 162 12.81 -2.25 21.84
CA ASP A 162 13.82 -2.35 20.80
C ASP A 162 13.48 -1.43 19.63
N LYS A 163 14.33 -0.44 19.38
CA LYS A 163 14.15 0.50 18.26
C LYS A 163 14.35 -0.18 16.90
N ASP A 164 15.03 -1.32 16.86
CA ASP A 164 15.29 -2.07 15.63
C ASP A 164 14.08 -2.91 15.22
N ILE A 165 13.11 -3.13 16.12
CA ILE A 165 11.82 -3.77 15.83
C ILE A 165 10.73 -2.70 15.88
N CYS A 166 10.70 -1.87 14.84
CA CYS A 166 9.71 -0.80 14.73
C CYS A 166 8.46 -1.19 13.92
N ASN A 167 8.35 -2.43 13.44
CA ASN A 167 7.31 -2.83 12.49
C ASN A 167 6.69 -4.20 12.85
N PRO A 168 5.35 -4.33 12.84
CA PRO A 168 4.67 -5.57 13.20
C PRO A 168 5.02 -6.74 12.25
N GLY A 169 5.24 -6.49 10.97
CA GLY A 169 5.63 -7.54 10.03
C GLY A 169 7.08 -8.02 10.26
N VAL A 170 7.98 -7.15 10.72
CA VAL A 170 9.33 -7.56 11.14
C VAL A 170 9.29 -8.41 12.41
N LEU A 171 8.50 -7.99 13.39
CA LEU A 171 8.27 -8.78 14.61
C LEU A 171 7.72 -10.17 14.25
N PHE A 172 6.74 -10.21 13.35
CA PHE A 172 6.14 -11.45 12.88
C PHE A 172 7.15 -12.38 12.19
N LEU A 173 8.00 -11.86 11.29
CA LEU A 173 9.05 -12.67 10.64
C LEU A 173 10.07 -13.24 11.64
N LYS A 174 10.45 -12.45 12.65
CA LYS A 174 11.35 -12.92 13.72
C LYS A 174 10.75 -14.08 14.50
N GLN A 175 9.47 -14.00 14.84
CA GLN A 175 8.75 -15.07 15.53
C GLN A 175 8.61 -16.34 14.67
N GLN A 176 8.52 -16.18 13.34
CA GLN A 176 8.42 -17.29 12.40
C GLN A 176 9.80 -17.81 11.93
N HIS A 177 10.92 -17.19 12.34
CA HIS A 177 12.27 -17.50 11.88
C HIS A 177 12.45 -17.42 10.35
N MET A 178 11.88 -16.38 9.73
CA MET A 178 11.86 -16.18 8.26
C MET A 178 12.45 -14.83 7.83
N GLU A 179 13.29 -14.21 8.65
CA GLU A 179 13.82 -12.86 8.42
C GLU A 179 14.67 -12.75 7.14
N ASP A 180 15.37 -13.84 6.78
CA ASP A 180 16.21 -13.88 5.58
C ASP A 180 15.39 -14.03 4.27
N LEU A 181 14.08 -14.29 4.36
CA LEU A 181 13.23 -14.51 3.19
C LEU A 181 12.64 -13.23 2.60
N LEU A 182 12.73 -12.09 3.29
CA LEU A 182 12.18 -10.80 2.85
C LEU A 182 13.18 -9.66 3.02
N ASP A 183 13.21 -8.70 2.08
CA ASP A 183 14.08 -7.52 2.15
C ASP A 183 13.46 -6.43 3.03
N THR A 184 13.35 -6.73 4.32
CA THR A 184 12.66 -5.91 5.32
C THR A 184 13.20 -4.48 5.40
N ASP A 185 14.51 -4.30 5.26
CA ASP A 185 15.19 -3.00 5.28
C ASP A 185 14.75 -2.09 4.13
N ILE A 186 14.59 -2.66 2.93
CA ILE A 186 14.14 -1.91 1.75
C ILE A 186 12.66 -1.55 1.89
N LEU A 187 11.83 -2.50 2.32
CA LEU A 187 10.39 -2.28 2.50
C LEU A 187 10.11 -1.26 3.63
N ILE A 188 10.84 -1.32 4.74
CA ILE A 188 10.77 -0.33 5.82
C ILE A 188 11.19 1.05 5.31
N GLY A 189 12.23 1.14 4.48
CA GLY A 189 12.66 2.39 3.87
C GLY A 189 11.53 3.07 3.08
N ALA A 190 10.83 2.30 2.25
CA ALA A 190 9.66 2.79 1.50
C ALA A 190 8.54 3.24 2.43
N ASN A 191 8.16 2.41 3.41
CA ASN A 191 7.07 2.72 4.32
C ASN A 191 7.38 3.93 5.23
N THR A 192 8.63 4.09 5.65
CA THR A 192 9.06 5.24 6.48
C THR A 192 8.89 6.55 5.73
N ILE A 193 9.29 6.59 4.45
CA ILE A 193 9.09 7.79 3.62
C ILE A 193 7.60 7.99 3.37
N SER A 194 6.87 6.93 3.01
CA SER A 194 5.42 7.00 2.74
C SER A 194 4.64 7.56 3.93
N THR A 195 4.84 7.01 5.12
CA THR A 195 4.19 7.48 6.36
C THR A 195 4.61 8.90 6.76
N ALA A 196 5.86 9.31 6.50
CA ALA A 196 6.28 10.68 6.70
C ALA A 196 5.52 11.65 5.78
N LEU A 197 5.27 11.27 4.52
CA LEU A 197 4.50 12.07 3.57
C LEU A 197 3.01 12.11 3.93
N THR A 198 2.38 10.97 4.23
CA THR A 198 0.92 10.89 4.42
C THR A 198 0.44 11.32 5.79
N SER A 199 1.23 11.09 6.84
CA SER A 199 0.80 11.33 8.23
C SER A 199 1.46 12.54 8.86
N LYS A 200 2.75 12.79 8.58
CA LYS A 200 3.50 13.92 9.14
C LYS A 200 3.60 15.12 8.20
N HIS A 201 3.25 14.94 6.92
CA HIS A 201 3.49 15.94 5.87
C HIS A 201 4.96 16.44 5.89
N ASP A 202 5.92 15.51 5.99
CA ASP A 202 7.36 15.79 6.08
C ASP A 202 8.12 15.29 4.85
N LEU A 203 8.81 16.20 4.16
CA LEU A 203 9.58 15.94 2.94
C LEU A 203 11.02 15.52 3.20
N LYS A 204 11.55 15.62 4.42
CA LYS A 204 13.00 15.42 4.69
C LYS A 204 13.50 14.06 4.21
N ALA A 205 12.79 12.99 4.56
CA ALA A 205 13.18 11.63 4.20
C ALA A 205 13.11 11.41 2.68
N LEU A 206 12.09 11.97 2.00
CA LEU A 206 11.96 11.92 0.55
C LEU A 206 13.11 12.67 -0.14
N MET A 207 13.41 13.88 0.30
CA MET A 207 14.45 14.72 -0.29
C MET A 207 15.84 14.09 -0.18
N GLU A 208 16.14 13.47 0.97
CA GLU A 208 17.39 12.74 1.14
C GLU A 208 17.47 11.51 0.22
N TRP A 209 16.37 10.78 0.08
CA TRP A 209 16.31 9.65 -0.85
C TRP A 209 16.49 10.08 -2.31
N ILE A 210 15.88 11.19 -2.72
CA ILE A 210 16.04 11.79 -4.06
C ILE A 210 17.50 12.18 -4.28
N ARG A 211 18.15 12.81 -3.29
CA ARG A 211 19.57 13.21 -3.38
C ARG A 211 20.47 12.01 -3.65
N VAL A 212 20.29 10.92 -2.92
CA VAL A 212 21.06 9.68 -3.10
C VAL A 212 20.81 9.03 -4.46
N ASN A 213 19.59 9.13 -5.00
CA ASN A 213 19.18 8.45 -6.23
C ASN A 213 19.05 9.36 -7.46
N ARG A 214 19.50 10.61 -7.38
CA ARG A 214 19.33 11.64 -8.42
C ARG A 214 19.72 11.16 -9.82
N GLN A 215 20.89 10.53 -9.96
CA GLN A 215 21.37 10.04 -11.26
C GLN A 215 20.45 8.96 -11.87
N ARG A 216 19.83 8.13 -11.04
CA ARG A 216 18.88 7.09 -11.50
C ARG A 216 17.56 7.72 -11.93
N LEU A 217 17.08 8.71 -11.16
CA LEU A 217 15.86 9.46 -11.49
C LEU A 217 16.01 10.25 -12.80
N LEU A 218 17.17 10.89 -13.02
CA LEU A 218 17.48 11.59 -14.27
C LEU A 218 17.47 10.64 -15.48
N LYS A 219 18.05 9.45 -15.36
CA LYS A 219 18.02 8.43 -16.43
C LYS A 219 16.59 7.98 -16.76
N ARG A 220 15.70 7.98 -15.78
CA ARG A 220 14.28 7.61 -15.92
C ARG A 220 13.39 8.80 -16.33
N LYS A 221 13.93 10.02 -16.37
CA LYS A 221 13.18 11.27 -16.60
C LYS A 221 12.00 11.44 -15.63
N SER A 222 12.20 11.05 -14.38
CA SER A 222 11.15 11.12 -13.36
C SER A 222 10.87 12.57 -12.93
N PRO A 223 9.60 13.01 -12.84
CA PRO A 223 9.24 14.34 -12.33
C PRO A 223 9.27 14.43 -10.79
N LEU A 224 9.64 13.35 -10.09
CA LEU A 224 9.57 13.27 -8.63
C LEU A 224 10.38 14.35 -7.91
N GLU A 225 11.59 14.66 -8.40
CA GLU A 225 12.41 15.74 -7.82
C GLU A 225 11.74 17.10 -7.96
N PHE A 226 11.17 17.40 -9.12
CA PHE A 226 10.43 18.63 -9.34
C PHE A 226 9.19 18.70 -8.41
N LYS A 227 8.39 17.64 -8.35
CA LYS A 227 7.17 17.60 -7.52
C LYS A 227 7.46 17.71 -6.02
N ALA A 228 8.54 17.10 -5.53
CA ALA A 228 8.96 17.22 -4.14
C ALA A 228 9.42 18.66 -3.80
N ASN A 229 10.20 19.29 -4.69
CA ASN A 229 10.58 20.70 -4.53
C ASN A 229 9.38 21.65 -4.60
N PHE A 230 8.42 21.35 -5.49
CA PHE A 230 7.18 22.12 -5.60
C PHE A 230 6.35 22.02 -4.30
N GLN A 231 6.23 20.82 -3.72
CA GLN A 231 5.57 20.65 -2.43
C GLN A 231 6.31 21.41 -1.32
N HIS A 232 7.64 21.34 -1.28
CA HIS A 232 8.44 22.08 -0.32
C HIS A 232 8.21 23.59 -0.42
N TYR A 233 8.14 24.11 -1.65
CA TYR A 233 7.81 25.49 -1.92
C TYR A 233 6.43 25.89 -1.38
N ILE A 234 5.40 25.07 -1.60
CA ILE A 234 4.06 25.30 -1.05
C ILE A 234 4.09 25.36 0.49
N GLU A 235 4.80 24.43 1.13
CA GLU A 235 4.92 24.40 2.60
C GLU A 235 5.62 25.65 3.17
N LEU A 236 6.60 26.21 2.45
CA LEU A 236 7.25 27.47 2.83
C LEU A 236 6.28 28.66 2.71
N LEU A 237 5.47 28.69 1.65
CA LEU A 237 4.42 29.69 1.48
C LEU A 237 3.35 29.61 2.58
N LEU A 238 2.92 28.40 2.95
CA LEU A 238 1.93 28.19 4.00
C LEU A 238 2.43 28.64 5.38
N ARG A 239 3.76 28.61 5.60
CA ARG A 239 4.41 29.14 6.81
C ARG A 239 4.72 30.63 6.74
N PHE A 240 4.36 31.30 5.65
CA PHE A 240 4.70 32.70 5.35
C PHE A 240 6.21 32.98 5.32
N ASP A 241 7.05 31.96 5.11
CA ASP A 241 8.49 32.13 4.89
C ASP A 241 8.76 32.48 3.41
N LEU A 242 8.49 33.74 3.06
CA LEU A 242 8.65 34.25 1.71
C LEU A 242 10.12 34.21 1.24
N GLY A 243 11.08 34.42 2.15
CA GLY A 243 12.50 34.39 1.84
C GLY A 243 12.96 33.00 1.42
N GLY A 244 12.59 31.98 2.20
CA GLY A 244 12.83 30.58 1.86
C GLY A 244 12.11 30.16 0.57
N ALA A 245 10.84 30.58 0.40
CA ALA A 245 10.06 30.25 -0.79
C ALA A 245 10.68 30.83 -2.08
N ILE A 246 11.13 32.10 -2.07
CA ILE A 246 11.81 32.73 -3.21
C ILE A 246 13.11 32.01 -3.52
N HIS A 247 13.90 31.66 -2.50
CA HIS A 247 15.14 30.93 -2.70
C HIS A 247 14.89 29.56 -3.34
N CYS A 248 13.91 28.80 -2.84
CA CYS A 248 13.50 27.52 -3.42
C CYS A 248 13.03 27.67 -4.87
N LEU A 249 12.22 28.69 -5.16
CA LEU A 249 11.76 28.99 -6.52
C LEU A 249 12.93 29.22 -7.49
N GLN A 250 13.90 30.04 -7.08
CA GLN A 250 15.07 30.39 -7.91
C GLN A 250 16.03 29.22 -8.13
N THR A 251 16.27 28.42 -7.10
CA THR A 251 17.31 27.38 -7.12
C THR A 251 16.79 26.03 -7.58
N CYS A 252 15.59 25.64 -7.13
CA CYS A 252 15.05 24.30 -7.35
C CYS A 252 14.00 24.26 -8.47
N LEU A 253 13.13 25.26 -8.60
CA LEU A 253 12.05 25.24 -9.60
C LEU A 253 12.45 25.82 -10.96
N PHE A 254 13.22 26.91 -11.00
CA PHE A 254 13.61 27.52 -12.27
C PHE A 254 14.49 26.65 -13.16
N ALA A 255 15.22 25.69 -12.58
CA ALA A 255 15.95 24.67 -13.33
C ALA A 255 15.05 23.83 -14.25
N TYR A 256 13.75 23.76 -13.97
CA TYR A 256 12.77 22.96 -14.69
C TYR A 256 11.79 23.80 -15.54
N VAL A 257 12.02 25.10 -15.73
CA VAL A 257 11.13 25.99 -16.52
C VAL A 257 10.91 25.49 -17.95
N GLY A 258 11.91 24.85 -18.55
CA GLY A 258 11.80 24.29 -19.90
C GLY A 258 10.78 23.15 -20.00
N ASP A 259 10.71 22.29 -18.98
CA ASP A 259 9.87 21.08 -18.97
C ASP A 259 8.53 21.29 -18.25
N HIS A 260 8.48 22.22 -17.29
CA HIS A 260 7.36 22.45 -16.35
C HIS A 260 6.90 23.92 -16.31
N PHE A 261 6.80 24.58 -17.46
CA PHE A 261 6.51 26.02 -17.56
C PHE A 261 5.22 26.45 -16.87
N ASP A 262 4.12 25.72 -17.09
CA ASP A 262 2.80 26.08 -16.55
C ASP A 262 2.75 25.99 -15.02
N GLU A 263 3.41 24.98 -14.45
CA GLU A 263 3.45 24.74 -13.01
C GLU A 263 4.34 25.78 -12.33
N VAL A 264 5.50 26.11 -12.92
CA VAL A 264 6.38 27.17 -12.42
C VAL A 264 5.72 28.54 -12.50
N THR A 265 5.02 28.84 -13.59
CA THR A 265 4.22 30.08 -13.70
C THR A 265 3.10 30.11 -12.67
N GLY A 266 2.47 28.96 -12.42
CA GLY A 266 1.50 28.77 -11.35
C GLY A 266 2.09 29.06 -9.96
N ALA A 267 3.30 28.58 -9.67
CA ALA A 267 4.02 28.88 -8.43
C ALA A 267 4.31 30.38 -8.28
N CYS A 268 4.80 31.05 -9.34
CA CYS A 268 5.02 32.50 -9.32
C CYS A 268 3.72 33.27 -9.04
N GLY A 269 2.60 32.86 -9.64
CA GLY A 269 1.29 33.44 -9.35
C GLY A 269 0.84 33.17 -7.91
N LEU A 270 1.04 31.95 -7.41
CA LEU A 270 0.70 31.57 -6.05
C LEU A 270 1.45 32.41 -5.00
N LEU A 271 2.74 32.73 -5.23
CA LEU A 271 3.51 33.65 -4.38
C LEU A 271 2.80 34.99 -4.16
N VAL A 272 2.22 35.54 -5.22
CA VAL A 272 1.58 36.87 -5.21
C VAL A 272 0.19 36.80 -4.58
N TYR A 273 -0.55 35.72 -4.82
CA TYR A 273 -1.94 35.57 -4.39
C TYR A 273 -2.13 34.71 -3.13
N MET A 274 -1.05 34.33 -2.45
CA MET A 274 -1.08 33.36 -1.35
C MET A 274 -2.07 33.74 -0.24
N GLU A 275 -1.99 34.97 0.25
CA GLU A 275 -2.84 35.49 1.33
C GLU A 275 -4.33 35.37 0.98
N ARG A 276 -4.71 35.75 -0.24
CA ARG A 276 -6.10 35.64 -0.73
C ARG A 276 -6.53 34.21 -0.99
N CYS A 277 -5.62 33.33 -1.43
CA CYS A 277 -5.94 31.92 -1.65
C CYS A 277 -6.21 31.21 -0.32
N VAL A 278 -5.42 31.49 0.72
CA VAL A 278 -5.63 30.94 2.06
C VAL A 278 -6.96 31.42 2.65
N GLU A 279 -7.28 32.71 2.51
CA GLU A 279 -8.58 33.27 2.94
C GLU A 279 -9.76 32.59 2.23
N GLN A 280 -9.64 32.36 0.92
CA GLN A 280 -10.68 31.71 0.12
C GLN A 280 -10.86 30.23 0.50
N VAL A 281 -9.77 29.50 0.74
CA VAL A 281 -9.82 28.09 1.19
C VAL A 281 -10.48 28.01 2.57
N ALA A 282 -10.08 28.87 3.51
CA ALA A 282 -10.69 28.93 4.85
C ALA A 282 -12.19 29.32 4.81
N TYR A 283 -12.60 30.17 3.87
CA TYR A 283 -14.01 30.50 3.66
C TYR A 283 -14.80 29.31 3.10
N ASN A 284 -14.26 28.60 2.10
CA ASN A 284 -14.89 27.43 1.49
C ASN A 284 -15.04 26.27 2.49
N GLU A 285 -14.05 26.03 3.35
CA GLU A 285 -14.13 25.01 4.41
C GLU A 285 -15.24 25.30 5.42
N LYS A 286 -15.44 26.56 5.78
CA LYS A 286 -16.53 26.99 6.68
C LYS A 286 -17.92 26.78 6.05
N ILE A 287 -18.09 27.05 4.75
CA ILE A 287 -19.35 26.76 4.05
C ILE A 287 -19.65 25.25 4.08
N VAL A 288 -18.66 24.41 3.77
CA VAL A 288 -18.84 22.95 3.76
C VAL A 288 -19.15 22.39 5.15
N GLN A 289 -18.60 22.98 6.22
CA GLN A 289 -18.94 22.61 7.60
C GLN A 289 -20.38 23.01 7.94
N ASN A 290 -20.80 24.23 7.61
CA ASN A 290 -22.17 24.69 7.85
C ASN A 290 -23.21 23.85 7.07
N GLU A 291 -22.93 23.48 5.81
CA GLU A 291 -23.80 22.58 5.02
C GLU A 291 -23.85 21.12 5.52
N ARG A 292 -22.86 20.69 6.31
CA ARG A 292 -22.86 19.37 6.98
C ARG A 292 -23.60 19.43 8.31
N GLU A 293 -23.54 20.55 9.02
CA GLU A 293 -24.32 20.81 10.24
C GLU A 293 -25.81 20.96 9.93
N ASP A 294 -26.18 21.70 8.88
CA ASP A 294 -27.57 21.84 8.43
C ASP A 294 -28.20 20.50 7.99
N ARG A 295 -27.40 19.59 7.41
CA ARG A 295 -27.85 18.23 7.08
C ARG A 295 -28.04 17.32 8.29
N ASN A 296 -27.30 17.55 9.38
CA ASN A 296 -27.46 16.82 10.63
C ASN A 296 -28.61 17.36 11.50
N ILE A 297 -29.01 18.62 11.31
CA ILE A 297 -30.20 19.20 11.97
C ILE A 297 -31.50 18.76 11.28
N SER A 298 -31.45 18.37 9.99
CA SER A 298 -32.63 17.92 9.23
C SER A 298 -33.30 16.62 9.72
N TYR A 299 -32.77 15.91 10.74
CA TYR A 299 -33.40 14.73 11.33
C TYR A 299 -34.07 14.94 12.69
N ASN A 300 -34.06 16.16 13.25
CA ASN A 300 -34.88 16.47 14.41
C ASN A 300 -35.51 17.87 14.26
N GLU A 301 -36.82 17.92 14.49
CA GLU A 301 -37.68 19.11 14.55
C GLU A 301 -38.34 19.59 13.23
N HIS A 302 -39.41 18.89 12.86
CA HIS A 302 -40.57 19.57 12.30
C HIS A 302 -41.22 20.48 13.37
N LYS A 303 -40.90 21.78 13.34
CA LYS A 303 -41.85 22.92 13.37
C LYS A 303 -41.17 24.25 13.79
N SER A 304 -41.47 25.27 12.99
CA SER A 304 -41.62 26.70 13.34
C SER A 304 -40.44 27.65 13.08
N GLY A 305 -40.64 28.51 12.06
CA GLY A 305 -40.18 29.90 12.02
C GLY A 305 -38.69 30.12 11.70
N THR A 306 -38.40 30.64 10.51
CA THR A 306 -37.09 31.26 10.21
C THR A 306 -36.92 32.50 11.08
N VAL A 307 -36.32 32.33 12.26
CA VAL A 307 -35.84 33.44 13.07
C VAL A 307 -34.43 33.77 12.56
N PHE A 308 -34.29 34.85 11.80
CA PHE A 308 -32.98 35.35 11.39
C PHE A 308 -32.20 35.77 12.64
N THR A 309 -30.99 35.26 12.83
CA THR A 309 -30.19 35.53 14.03
C THR A 309 -29.36 36.80 13.91
N ASP A 310 -29.10 37.25 12.69
CA ASP A 310 -28.37 38.49 12.36
C ASP A 310 -29.14 39.32 11.30
N GLN A 311 -29.12 40.64 11.45
CA GLN A 311 -29.68 41.59 10.49
C GLN A 311 -29.01 41.45 9.11
N ASN A 312 -27.73 41.09 9.07
CA ASN A 312 -27.00 40.86 7.82
C ASN A 312 -27.40 39.54 7.13
N GLU A 313 -27.80 38.54 7.91
CA GLU A 313 -28.29 37.25 7.42
C GLU A 313 -29.67 37.42 6.76
N ALA A 314 -30.56 38.16 7.40
CA ALA A 314 -31.83 38.58 6.81
C ALA A 314 -31.61 39.38 5.51
N TYR A 315 -30.65 40.32 5.51
CA TYR A 315 -30.36 41.14 4.34
C TYR A 315 -29.87 40.31 3.15
N ARG A 316 -28.94 39.38 3.38
CA ARG A 316 -28.45 38.47 2.34
C ARG A 316 -29.58 37.58 1.80
N TYR A 317 -30.45 37.07 2.68
CA TYR A 317 -31.58 36.23 2.28
C TYR A 317 -32.62 36.97 1.41
N PHE A 318 -33.01 38.19 1.81
CA PHE A 318 -34.05 38.94 1.08
C PHE A 318 -33.55 39.61 -0.20
N PHE A 319 -32.29 40.07 -0.22
CA PHE A 319 -31.79 40.92 -1.31
C PHE A 319 -30.74 40.24 -2.19
N ASN A 320 -30.31 39.03 -1.82
CA ASN A 320 -29.27 38.25 -2.50
C ASN A 320 -28.00 39.07 -2.79
N ARG A 321 -27.69 39.99 -1.88
CA ARG A 321 -26.57 40.95 -1.94
C ARG A 321 -26.01 41.15 -0.54
N ALA A 322 -24.73 41.50 -0.46
CA ALA A 322 -24.13 41.90 0.82
C ALA A 322 -24.76 43.21 1.32
N PRO A 323 -24.96 43.37 2.64
CA PRO A 323 -25.46 44.62 3.21
C PRO A 323 -24.49 45.77 2.90
N PRO A 324 -25.01 47.00 2.70
CA PRO A 324 -24.16 48.19 2.54
C PRO A 324 -23.29 48.37 3.79
N MET A 325 -21.97 48.55 3.61
CA MET A 325 -21.07 48.88 4.72
C MET A 325 -21.36 50.29 5.23
N ASP A 326 -21.78 50.42 6.49
CA ASP A 326 -21.98 51.71 7.14
C ASP A 326 -20.64 52.43 7.37
N TYR A 327 -20.37 53.44 6.55
CA TYR A 327 -19.19 54.30 6.60
C TYR A 327 -19.29 55.41 7.67
N SER A 328 -19.86 55.13 8.85
CA SER A 328 -19.99 56.13 9.92
C SER A 328 -19.35 55.66 11.22
N GLN A 329 -18.02 55.57 11.21
CA GLN A 329 -17.10 55.99 12.29
C GLN A 329 -15.66 55.63 11.92
N SER A 330 -15.06 56.46 11.05
CA SER A 330 -13.60 56.56 10.96
C SER A 330 -13.25 57.97 10.50
N THR A 331 -13.27 58.89 11.46
CA THR A 331 -12.48 60.12 11.33
C THR A 331 -11.01 59.74 11.54
N ASN A 332 -10.19 60.11 10.55
CA ASN A 332 -8.72 60.10 10.51
C ASN A 332 -8.03 58.79 10.08
N SER A 333 -7.95 58.58 8.77
CA SER A 333 -6.63 58.47 8.12
C SER A 333 -6.74 58.74 6.62
N LYS A 334 -6.13 59.83 6.17
CA LYS A 334 -5.87 60.10 4.76
C LYS A 334 -4.78 59.14 4.30
N ASN A 335 -5.17 58.13 3.53
CA ASN A 335 -4.46 57.50 2.40
C ASN A 335 -4.99 56.07 2.22
N ASN A 336 -6.11 55.92 1.52
CA ASN A 336 -6.50 54.64 0.95
C ASN A 336 -6.93 54.87 -0.49
N ILE A 337 -5.92 54.93 -1.37
CA ILE A 337 -6.11 54.82 -2.80
C ILE A 337 -6.52 53.36 -3.07
N ASN A 338 -7.77 53.17 -3.48
CA ASN A 338 -8.25 52.05 -4.32
C ASN A 338 -8.13 50.60 -3.79
N ALA A 339 -8.58 50.30 -2.57
CA ALA A 339 -8.78 48.91 -2.15
C ALA A 339 -10.00 48.25 -2.84
N THR A 340 -11.06 49.00 -3.16
CA THR A 340 -12.32 48.47 -3.69
C THR A 340 -12.30 48.16 -5.19
N ASN A 341 -11.48 48.87 -5.99
CA ASN A 341 -11.34 48.60 -7.42
C ASN A 341 -10.43 47.40 -7.75
N ILE A 342 -9.64 46.92 -6.80
CA ILE A 342 -8.80 45.72 -6.97
C ILE A 342 -9.59 44.43 -6.69
N GLN A 343 -10.66 44.50 -5.88
CA GLN A 343 -11.52 43.35 -5.57
C GLN A 343 -12.23 42.79 -6.82
N HIS A 344 -12.59 43.65 -7.78
CA HIS A 344 -13.29 43.26 -9.01
C HIS A 344 -12.37 42.79 -10.15
N LEU A 345 -11.05 43.01 -10.07
CA LEU A 345 -10.09 42.55 -11.08
C LEU A 345 -9.75 41.05 -10.95
N PHE A 346 -10.05 40.45 -9.79
CA PHE A 346 -9.76 39.05 -9.50
C PHE A 346 -11.06 38.25 -9.36
N ASN A 347 -11.61 37.82 -10.50
CA ASN A 347 -12.72 36.86 -10.53
C ASN A 347 -12.35 35.60 -9.73
N ALA A 348 -13.26 35.09 -8.89
CA ALA A 348 -13.09 33.86 -8.12
C ALA A 348 -12.62 32.66 -8.98
N LYS A 349 -13.07 32.58 -10.24
CA LYS A 349 -12.61 31.59 -11.24
C LYS A 349 -11.10 31.63 -11.54
N ASN A 350 -10.44 32.78 -11.40
CA ASN A 350 -9.00 32.91 -11.63
C ASN A 350 -8.19 32.48 -10.39
N LEU A 351 -8.79 32.52 -9.20
CA LEU A 351 -8.16 32.03 -7.96
C LEU A 351 -8.29 30.52 -7.80
N GLU A 352 -9.34 29.90 -8.36
CA GLU A 352 -9.52 28.44 -8.33
C GLU A 352 -8.26 27.69 -8.79
N LYS A 353 -7.62 28.13 -9.88
CA LYS A 353 -6.37 27.56 -10.40
C LYS A 353 -5.25 27.50 -9.36
N TYR A 354 -5.15 28.49 -8.48
CA TYR A 354 -4.13 28.54 -7.43
C TYR A 354 -4.57 27.75 -6.20
N THR A 355 -5.86 27.80 -5.84
CA THR A 355 -6.39 27.00 -4.72
C THR A 355 -6.26 25.50 -4.96
N THR A 356 -6.35 25.01 -6.19
CA THR A 356 -6.12 23.60 -6.51
C THR A 356 -4.68 23.15 -6.27
N LEU A 357 -3.72 24.08 -6.28
CA LEU A 357 -2.31 23.77 -5.96
C LEU A 357 -2.08 23.64 -4.45
N LEU A 358 -3.00 24.18 -3.63
CA LEU A 358 -2.98 24.07 -2.16
C LEU A 358 -3.77 22.85 -1.66
N ASP A 359 -4.30 22.01 -2.56
CA ASP A 359 -5.07 20.82 -2.19
C ASP A 359 -4.22 19.85 -1.38
N GLN A 360 -4.77 19.38 -0.26
CA GLN A 360 -4.08 18.45 0.65
C GLN A 360 -3.87 17.07 0.02
N ASN A 361 -4.65 16.70 -1.01
CA ASN A 361 -4.41 15.48 -1.79
C ASN A 361 -3.08 15.51 -2.58
N SER A 362 -2.41 16.66 -2.67
CA SER A 362 -1.06 16.78 -3.24
C SER A 362 -0.07 15.82 -2.57
N TRP A 363 -0.16 15.65 -1.25
CA TRP A 363 0.66 14.71 -0.49
C TRP A 363 0.42 13.26 -0.86
N LEU A 364 -0.84 12.86 -1.08
CA LEU A 364 -1.19 11.52 -1.53
C LEU A 364 -0.63 11.25 -2.94
N LYS A 365 -0.81 12.20 -3.86
CA LYS A 365 -0.26 12.09 -5.24
C LYS A 365 1.26 12.03 -5.24
N LEU A 366 1.92 12.83 -4.40
CA LEU A 366 3.37 12.81 -4.24
C LEU A 366 3.85 11.47 -3.67
N ASN A 367 3.11 10.92 -2.70
CA ASN A 367 3.41 9.61 -2.14
C ASN A 367 3.23 8.49 -3.19
N GLU A 368 2.15 8.51 -3.97
CA GLU A 368 1.94 7.54 -5.05
C GLU A 368 3.06 7.58 -6.08
N LEU A 369 3.48 8.78 -6.50
CA LEU A 369 4.60 8.97 -7.43
C LEU A 369 5.93 8.48 -6.83
N PHE A 370 6.17 8.78 -5.55
CA PHE A 370 7.33 8.28 -4.83
C PHE A 370 7.35 6.75 -4.80
N LEU A 371 6.25 6.11 -4.40
CA LEU A 371 6.13 4.66 -4.32
C LEU A 371 6.30 4.01 -5.69
N GLU A 372 5.77 4.63 -6.75
CA GLU A 372 5.95 4.16 -8.13
C GLU A 372 7.43 4.14 -8.52
N GLU A 373 8.16 5.23 -8.29
CA GLU A 373 9.59 5.30 -8.62
C GLU A 373 10.44 4.39 -7.73
N TYR A 374 10.12 4.34 -6.43
CA TYR A 374 10.80 3.49 -5.47
C TYR A 374 10.62 2.02 -5.86
N TYR A 375 9.39 1.55 -6.01
CA TYR A 375 9.11 0.17 -6.36
C TYR A 375 9.64 -0.20 -7.74
N SER A 376 9.56 0.69 -8.73
CA SER A 376 10.14 0.44 -10.05
C SER A 376 11.67 0.31 -9.99
N MET A 377 12.34 1.11 -9.16
CA MET A 377 13.81 1.06 -9.00
C MET A 377 14.28 -0.26 -8.38
N TYR A 378 13.56 -0.77 -7.39
CA TYR A 378 13.87 -2.03 -6.71
C TYR A 378 13.16 -3.26 -7.35
N LYS A 379 12.35 -3.06 -8.40
CA LYS A 379 11.48 -4.07 -9.02
C LYS A 379 10.54 -4.77 -8.03
N ILE A 380 10.02 -4.00 -7.09
CA ILE A 380 9.00 -4.44 -6.14
C ILE A 380 7.63 -4.38 -6.85
N PRO A 381 6.76 -5.40 -6.71
CA PRO A 381 5.39 -5.32 -7.21
C PRO A 381 4.62 -4.18 -6.56
N ARG A 382 3.93 -3.35 -7.36
CA ARG A 382 3.09 -2.23 -6.87
C ARG A 382 1.89 -2.72 -6.07
N ASN A 383 1.29 -3.82 -6.53
CA ASN A 383 0.15 -4.45 -5.87
C ASN A 383 0.66 -5.45 -4.84
N ASP A 384 0.00 -5.51 -3.69
CA ASP A 384 0.33 -6.49 -2.65
C ASP A 384 -0.08 -7.91 -3.10
N PRO A 385 0.87 -8.86 -3.22
CA PRO A 385 0.56 -10.21 -3.69
C PRO A 385 -0.46 -10.93 -2.80
N LEU A 386 -0.44 -10.67 -1.49
CA LEU A 386 -1.43 -11.18 -0.55
C LEU A 386 -2.86 -10.80 -0.96
N LEU A 387 -3.09 -9.52 -1.26
CA LEU A 387 -4.41 -9.02 -1.63
C LEU A 387 -4.88 -9.59 -2.98
N ILE A 388 -3.95 -9.81 -3.91
CA ILE A 388 -4.24 -10.47 -5.19
C ILE A 388 -4.73 -11.90 -4.93
N TYR A 389 -3.98 -12.71 -4.19
CA TYR A 389 -4.35 -14.11 -3.94
C TYR A 389 -5.63 -14.23 -3.12
N ILE A 390 -5.85 -13.38 -2.13
CA ILE A 390 -7.12 -13.33 -1.37
C ILE A 390 -8.27 -12.99 -2.31
N SER A 391 -8.13 -11.98 -3.16
CA SER A 391 -9.18 -11.56 -4.10
C SER A 391 -9.51 -12.69 -5.10
N MET A 392 -8.48 -13.37 -5.62
CA MET A 392 -8.66 -14.52 -6.51
C MET A 392 -9.35 -15.69 -5.80
N GLY A 393 -8.89 -16.05 -4.59
CA GLY A 393 -9.46 -17.14 -3.80
C GLY A 393 -10.91 -16.90 -3.41
N ILE A 394 -11.23 -15.68 -2.96
CA ILE A 394 -12.62 -15.28 -2.64
C ILE A 394 -13.49 -15.37 -3.90
N SER A 395 -13.03 -14.82 -5.04
CA SER A 395 -13.79 -14.84 -6.29
C SER A 395 -14.06 -16.28 -6.76
N ALA A 396 -13.10 -17.19 -6.58
CA ALA A 396 -13.25 -18.61 -6.92
C ALA A 396 -14.27 -19.35 -6.02
N MET A 397 -14.49 -18.88 -4.79
CA MET A 397 -15.44 -19.47 -3.84
C MET A 397 -16.78 -18.73 -3.80
N LYS A 398 -16.86 -17.50 -4.30
CA LYS A 398 -18.05 -16.64 -4.24
C LYS A 398 -19.12 -17.17 -5.18
N THR A 399 -20.15 -17.80 -4.63
CA THR A 399 -21.32 -18.27 -5.39
C THR A 399 -22.41 -17.23 -5.43
N LYS A 400 -23.39 -17.40 -6.32
CA LYS A 400 -24.62 -16.60 -6.35
C LYS A 400 -25.51 -16.78 -5.11
N GLU A 401 -25.16 -17.63 -4.15
CA GLU A 401 -25.87 -17.69 -2.86
C GLU A 401 -25.23 -16.72 -1.85
N CYS A 402 -23.96 -16.34 -2.07
CA CYS A 402 -23.23 -15.48 -1.16
C CYS A 402 -23.79 -14.05 -1.14
N LEU A 403 -23.79 -13.41 0.04
CA LEU A 403 -24.13 -12.00 0.25
C LEU A 403 -25.53 -11.57 -0.18
N HIS A 404 -26.47 -12.51 -0.31
CA HIS A 404 -27.86 -12.15 -0.52
C HIS A 404 -28.42 -11.62 0.80
N ASN A 405 -28.93 -10.38 0.77
CA ASN A 405 -29.83 -9.90 1.80
C ASN A 405 -31.07 -10.79 1.73
N HIS A 406 -31.16 -11.79 2.60
CA HIS A 406 -32.46 -12.37 2.90
C HIS A 406 -33.28 -11.23 3.49
N PRO A 407 -34.36 -10.76 2.81
CA PRO A 407 -35.27 -9.85 3.48
C PRO A 407 -35.66 -10.50 4.80
N SER A 408 -35.73 -9.73 5.86
CA SER A 408 -36.23 -10.18 7.16
C SER A 408 -37.66 -10.69 6.99
N ILE A 409 -37.81 -11.96 6.63
CA ILE A 409 -39.09 -12.64 6.48
C ILE A 409 -39.65 -12.76 7.89
N ASP A 410 -40.92 -12.32 8.05
CA ASP A 410 -41.67 -12.43 9.30
C ASP A 410 -41.53 -13.87 9.85
N PRO A 411 -41.02 -14.07 11.09
CA PRO A 411 -40.80 -15.38 11.71
C PRO A 411 -42.03 -16.29 11.73
N ARG A 412 -43.22 -15.73 11.46
CA ARG A 412 -44.50 -16.44 11.44
C ARG A 412 -44.80 -17.18 10.14
N TYR A 413 -44.06 -16.97 9.06
CA TYR A 413 -44.40 -17.54 7.74
C TYR A 413 -43.40 -18.54 7.15
N ASP A 414 -42.15 -18.61 7.64
CA ASP A 414 -41.18 -19.57 7.05
C ASP A 414 -40.05 -20.03 7.99
N VAL A 415 -40.37 -21.02 8.82
CA VAL A 415 -39.41 -21.58 9.81
C VAL A 415 -38.22 -22.28 9.13
N LEU A 416 -38.38 -22.72 7.87
CA LEU A 416 -37.32 -23.39 7.11
C LEU A 416 -36.26 -22.41 6.60
N GLU A 417 -36.70 -21.25 6.11
CA GLU A 417 -35.83 -20.19 5.61
C GLU A 417 -35.05 -19.55 6.76
N HIS A 418 -35.72 -19.35 7.92
CA HIS A 418 -35.06 -18.90 9.15
C HIS A 418 -33.95 -19.87 9.60
N TYR A 419 -34.12 -21.18 9.37
CA TYR A 419 -33.11 -22.19 9.68
C TYR A 419 -31.91 -22.16 8.75
N SER A 420 -32.11 -21.85 7.46
CA SER A 420 -31.04 -21.61 6.50
C SER A 420 -30.26 -20.34 6.82
N THR A 421 -30.92 -19.30 7.34
CA THR A 421 -30.32 -17.98 7.58
C THR A 421 -29.71 -17.79 8.97
N VAL A 422 -30.29 -18.38 10.02
CA VAL A 422 -29.93 -18.08 11.43
C VAL A 422 -29.16 -19.21 12.09
N ASP A 423 -29.40 -20.47 11.70
CA ASP A 423 -28.94 -21.63 12.46
C ASP A 423 -28.05 -22.55 11.61
N LYS A 424 -26.84 -22.04 11.32
CA LYS A 424 -25.65 -22.74 10.83
C LYS A 424 -25.87 -24.25 10.62
N LEU A 425 -26.27 -24.64 9.42
CA LEU A 425 -25.71 -25.86 8.85
C LEU A 425 -24.18 -25.70 8.94
N GLU A 426 -23.48 -26.72 9.45
CA GLU A 426 -22.07 -26.71 9.86
C GLU A 426 -21.04 -26.41 8.75
N ASN A 427 -21.45 -25.75 7.66
CA ASN A 427 -20.57 -25.15 6.66
C ASN A 427 -20.69 -23.61 6.73
N PRO A 428 -19.94 -22.95 7.63
CA PRO A 428 -19.79 -21.50 7.57
C PRO A 428 -19.10 -21.15 6.26
N CYS A 429 -19.85 -20.58 5.31
CA CYS A 429 -19.28 -20.11 4.06
C CYS A 429 -18.15 -19.11 4.36
N PRO A 430 -16.90 -19.36 3.92
CA PRO A 430 -15.77 -18.49 4.23
C PRO A 430 -15.95 -17.08 3.65
N VAL A 431 -16.59 -16.99 2.47
CA VAL A 431 -16.90 -15.73 1.78
C VAL A 431 -17.90 -14.89 2.57
N CYS A 432 -18.94 -15.51 3.14
CA CYS A 432 -19.99 -14.82 3.92
C CYS A 432 -19.59 -14.55 5.38
N SER A 433 -18.39 -14.93 5.80
CA SER A 433 -17.93 -14.63 7.16
C SER A 433 -17.87 -13.11 7.38
N LYS A 434 -18.05 -12.67 8.63
CA LYS A 434 -18.06 -11.24 9.00
C LYS A 434 -16.85 -10.46 8.47
N HIS A 435 -15.68 -11.10 8.42
CA HIS A 435 -14.43 -10.47 8.00
C HIS A 435 -14.25 -10.43 6.47
N PHE A 436 -14.73 -11.45 5.75
CA PHE A 436 -14.58 -11.54 4.30
C PHE A 436 -15.78 -10.99 3.52
N ALA A 437 -16.96 -10.86 4.15
CA ALA A 437 -18.16 -10.34 3.49
C ALA A 437 -17.96 -8.92 2.91
N PRO A 438 -17.37 -7.95 3.63
CA PRO A 438 -17.14 -6.60 3.07
C PRO A 438 -16.13 -6.62 1.90
N LEU A 439 -15.13 -7.50 1.97
CA LEU A 439 -14.11 -7.65 0.92
C LEU A 439 -14.68 -8.33 -0.34
N SER A 440 -15.62 -9.24 -0.14
CA SER A 440 -16.19 -10.06 -1.22
C SER A 440 -17.32 -9.38 -1.99
N GLU A 441 -17.95 -8.33 -1.45
CA GLU A 441 -19.09 -7.63 -2.06
C GLU A 441 -18.81 -7.20 -3.51
N LYS A 442 -17.68 -6.52 -3.73
CA LYS A 442 -17.29 -5.96 -5.04
C LYS A 442 -16.59 -6.98 -5.97
N LEU A 443 -16.30 -8.18 -5.49
CA LEU A 443 -15.60 -9.21 -6.29
C LEU A 443 -16.56 -9.99 -7.20
N PRO A 444 -16.10 -10.49 -8.36
CA PRO A 444 -16.93 -11.28 -9.25
C PRO A 444 -17.33 -12.63 -8.62
N TYR A 445 -18.43 -13.20 -9.12
CA TYR A 445 -18.84 -14.56 -8.78
C TYR A 445 -17.98 -15.58 -9.52
N ALA A 446 -17.83 -16.77 -8.93
CA ALA A 446 -17.18 -17.90 -9.54
C ALA A 446 -17.88 -18.28 -10.86
N HIS A 447 -17.09 -18.45 -11.92
CA HIS A 447 -17.56 -18.91 -13.22
C HIS A 447 -17.25 -20.40 -13.36
N HIS A 448 -18.26 -21.25 -13.19
CA HIS A 448 -18.13 -22.69 -13.39
C HIS A 448 -18.51 -23.04 -14.83
N THR A 449 -17.55 -23.49 -15.64
CA THR A 449 -17.77 -23.99 -17.00
C THR A 449 -18.30 -25.41 -17.03
N GLU A 450 -17.99 -26.20 -16.00
CA GLU A 450 -18.39 -27.59 -15.87
C GLU A 450 -19.40 -27.73 -14.74
N SER A 451 -20.49 -28.45 -15.00
CA SER A 451 -21.44 -28.85 -13.96
C SER A 451 -20.92 -30.10 -13.27
N LYS A 452 -20.56 -30.00 -11.99
CA LYS A 452 -20.22 -31.16 -11.18
C LYS A 452 -21.49 -31.73 -10.54
N LEU A 453 -21.84 -32.96 -10.94
CA LEU A 453 -22.90 -33.71 -10.28
C LEU A 453 -22.43 -34.15 -8.88
N PHE A 454 -23.36 -34.29 -7.94
CA PHE A 454 -23.07 -34.82 -6.61
C PHE A 454 -22.61 -36.29 -6.68
N GLU A 455 -21.96 -36.78 -5.63
CA GLU A 455 -21.57 -38.20 -5.55
C GLU A 455 -22.80 -39.12 -5.56
N ASN A 456 -23.90 -38.70 -4.93
CA ASN A 456 -25.12 -39.51 -4.80
C ASN A 456 -26.38 -38.73 -5.22
N PRO A 457 -26.53 -38.38 -6.51
CA PRO A 457 -27.61 -37.51 -6.96
C PRO A 457 -28.94 -38.27 -7.02
N VAL A 458 -29.95 -37.73 -6.35
CA VAL A 458 -31.33 -38.23 -6.35
C VAL A 458 -32.29 -37.12 -6.75
N MET A 459 -33.22 -37.44 -7.63
CA MET A 459 -34.32 -36.57 -8.02
C MET A 459 -35.53 -36.89 -7.16
N LEU A 460 -36.11 -35.85 -6.55
CA LEU A 460 -37.39 -35.94 -5.84
C LEU A 460 -38.55 -35.84 -6.85
N PRO A 461 -39.77 -36.27 -6.50
CA PRO A 461 -40.97 -36.11 -7.36
C PRO A 461 -41.27 -34.65 -7.73
N SER A 462 -40.70 -33.69 -7.00
CA SER A 462 -40.71 -32.27 -7.35
C SER A 462 -39.94 -31.93 -8.63
N GLY A 463 -39.08 -32.83 -9.14
CA GLY A 463 -38.18 -32.59 -10.26
C GLY A 463 -36.85 -31.94 -9.88
N ASN A 464 -36.61 -31.66 -8.59
CA ASN A 464 -35.35 -31.11 -8.10
C ASN A 464 -34.36 -32.24 -7.77
N VAL A 465 -33.07 -32.02 -8.08
CA VAL A 465 -31.99 -32.99 -7.84
C VAL A 465 -31.13 -32.55 -6.67
N PHE A 466 -30.91 -33.45 -5.71
CA PHE A 466 -30.12 -33.21 -4.51
C PHE A 466 -29.14 -34.36 -4.26
N ASP A 467 -28.14 -34.14 -3.42
CA ASP A 467 -27.35 -35.24 -2.87
C ASP A 467 -28.16 -35.99 -1.80
N SER A 468 -28.31 -37.29 -1.98
CA SER A 468 -29.11 -38.16 -1.10
C SER A 468 -28.64 -38.12 0.35
N SER A 469 -27.32 -38.19 0.57
CA SER A 469 -26.72 -38.19 1.90
C SER A 469 -26.95 -36.87 2.62
N ARG A 470 -26.78 -35.75 1.92
CA ARG A 470 -27.03 -34.40 2.46
C ARG A 470 -28.51 -34.17 2.75
N LEU A 471 -29.42 -34.65 1.89
CA LEU A 471 -30.86 -34.50 2.07
C LEU A 471 -31.36 -35.28 3.31
N LYS A 472 -30.86 -36.50 3.53
CA LYS A 472 -31.17 -37.29 4.72
C LYS A 472 -30.57 -36.66 6.00
N LEU A 473 -29.36 -36.11 5.91
CA LEU A 473 -28.73 -35.39 7.02
C LEU A 473 -29.54 -34.15 7.41
N LEU A 474 -30.04 -33.39 6.43
CA LEU A 474 -30.92 -32.26 6.66
C LEU A 474 -32.20 -32.70 7.36
N ALA A 475 -32.90 -33.72 6.86
CA ALA A 475 -34.13 -34.23 7.46
C ALA A 475 -33.92 -34.70 8.92
N LYS A 476 -32.80 -35.38 9.20
CA LYS A 476 -32.42 -35.79 10.56
C LYS A 476 -32.19 -34.59 11.48
N THR A 477 -31.50 -33.57 11.01
CA THR A 477 -31.24 -32.33 11.76
C THR A 477 -32.55 -31.58 12.03
N LEU A 478 -33.41 -31.44 11.02
CA LEU A 478 -34.69 -30.76 11.16
C LEU A 478 -35.62 -31.45 12.17
N ARG A 479 -35.64 -32.79 12.14
CA ARG A 479 -36.38 -33.63 13.09
C ARG A 479 -35.83 -33.48 14.51
N LYS A 480 -34.50 -33.53 14.68
CA LYS A 480 -33.84 -33.42 16.01
C LYS A 480 -34.14 -32.09 16.68
N LYS A 481 -34.20 -31.00 15.91
CA LYS A 481 -34.47 -29.65 16.41
C LYS A 481 -35.96 -29.30 16.46
N GLY A 482 -36.85 -30.22 16.07
CA GLY A 482 -38.31 -30.06 16.21
C GLY A 482 -38.97 -29.06 15.28
N ILE A 483 -38.30 -28.68 14.18
CA ILE A 483 -38.71 -27.62 13.26
C ILE A 483 -39.80 -28.11 12.32
N VAL A 484 -39.64 -29.34 11.82
CA VAL A 484 -40.57 -30.01 10.92
C VAL A 484 -40.88 -31.39 11.48
N LYS A 485 -42.17 -31.75 11.50
CA LYS A 485 -42.62 -33.09 11.85
C LYS A 485 -42.40 -34.01 10.65
N LEU A 486 -41.30 -34.77 10.67
CA LEU A 486 -40.95 -35.76 9.64
C LEU A 486 -40.87 -37.15 10.24
N ASN A 487 -41.49 -38.14 9.60
CA ASN A 487 -41.30 -39.56 9.92
C ASN A 487 -39.88 -40.02 9.56
N ARG A 488 -39.47 -41.21 10.05
CA ARG A 488 -38.08 -41.70 9.92
C ARG A 488 -37.54 -41.69 8.49
N ASN A 489 -38.40 -41.98 7.51
CA ASN A 489 -38.07 -42.15 6.09
C ASN A 489 -38.61 -40.97 5.24
N GLU A 490 -38.94 -39.85 5.85
CA GLU A 490 -39.43 -38.67 5.14
C GLU A 490 -38.35 -37.58 5.09
N VAL A 491 -38.26 -36.95 3.92
CA VAL A 491 -37.41 -35.79 3.66
C VAL A 491 -38.26 -34.62 3.16
N ILE A 492 -37.75 -33.41 3.33
CA ILE A 492 -38.39 -32.20 2.81
C ILE A 492 -37.58 -31.68 1.61
N ASP A 493 -38.25 -31.30 0.54
CA ASP A 493 -37.63 -30.54 -0.56
C ASP A 493 -37.28 -29.13 -0.05
N PRO A 494 -36.00 -28.72 0.02
CA PRO A 494 -35.61 -27.41 0.54
C PRO A 494 -36.12 -26.23 -0.28
N ILE A 495 -36.44 -26.45 -1.57
CA ILE A 495 -36.89 -25.42 -2.52
C ILE A 495 -38.43 -25.36 -2.53
N LYS A 496 -39.09 -26.52 -2.73
CA LYS A 496 -40.57 -26.57 -2.84
C LYS A 496 -41.29 -26.75 -1.49
N LYS A 497 -40.55 -27.04 -0.41
CA LYS A 497 -41.07 -27.20 0.96
C LYS A 497 -42.12 -28.33 1.10
N THR A 498 -42.12 -29.28 0.18
CA THR A 498 -42.98 -30.46 0.17
C THR A 498 -42.27 -31.67 0.77
N VAL A 499 -43.00 -32.53 1.48
CA VAL A 499 -42.46 -33.74 2.12
C VAL A 499 -42.60 -34.94 1.18
N PHE A 500 -41.55 -35.75 1.06
CA PHE A 500 -41.49 -36.96 0.24
C PHE A 500 -40.90 -38.12 1.04
N ASN A 501 -41.22 -39.35 0.63
CA ASN A 501 -40.61 -40.53 1.22
C ASN A 501 -39.27 -40.85 0.53
N GLU A 502 -38.33 -41.45 1.26
CA GLU A 502 -37.08 -41.98 0.69
C GLU A 502 -37.32 -43.02 -0.43
N SER A 503 -38.47 -43.69 -0.44
CA SER A 503 -38.87 -44.60 -1.53
C SER A 503 -39.10 -43.90 -2.87
N ASP A 504 -39.37 -42.60 -2.85
CA ASP A 504 -39.75 -41.83 -4.04
C ASP A 504 -38.51 -41.26 -4.76
N PHE A 505 -37.31 -41.60 -4.28
CA PHE A 505 -36.05 -41.10 -4.83
C PHE A 505 -35.75 -41.80 -6.15
N ILE A 506 -35.48 -41.01 -7.18
CA ILE A 506 -34.99 -41.51 -8.46
C ILE A 506 -33.49 -41.21 -8.54
N THR A 507 -32.65 -42.25 -8.49
CA THR A 507 -31.20 -42.09 -8.66
C THR A 507 -30.91 -41.58 -10.06
N MET A 508 -30.18 -40.47 -10.15
CA MET A 508 -29.79 -39.87 -11.42
C MET A 508 -28.39 -40.35 -11.81
N TYR A 509 -28.15 -40.55 -13.09
CA TYR A 509 -26.82 -40.81 -13.64
C TYR A 509 -26.47 -39.70 -14.64
N PRO A 510 -25.24 -39.16 -14.62
CA PRO A 510 -24.81 -38.25 -15.66
C PRO A 510 -24.89 -38.97 -17.01
N THR A 511 -25.50 -38.31 -18.00
CA THR A 511 -25.64 -38.80 -19.38
C THR A 511 -24.62 -38.18 -20.30
#